data_AF-A0A031K1M2-F1
#
_entry.id   AF-A0A031K1M2-F1
#
_cell.length_a   1.000
_cell.length_b   1.000
_cell.length_c   1.000
_cell.angle_alpha   90.00
_cell.angle_beta   90.00
_cell.angle_gamma   90.00
#
_symmetry.space_group_name_H-M   'P 1'
#
loop_
_entity.id
_entity.type
_entity.pdbx_description
1 polymer ?
#
loop_
_entity_poly.entity_id
_entity_poly.type
_entity_poly.pdbx_seq_one_letter_code
_entity_poly.pdbx_strand_id
1 'polypeptide(L)'
;MRMTMILFAGFGLSACAPSEPRSTQFFEANLDEARMIVAGCRDGSVRGGECANADYAVQRAESRERSKGFFGDGKAYTPPDK
;
A
#
# COMPACT_ATOMS: atom_id res chain seq x y z
N MET A 1 -3.69 -57.57 -15.64
CA MET A 1 -3.12 -56.95 -14.43
C MET A 1 -3.29 -55.44 -14.54
N ARG A 2 -4.05 -54.84 -13.62
CA ARG A 2 -4.21 -53.39 -13.48
C ARG A 2 -2.95 -52.85 -12.78
N MET A 3 -2.06 -52.21 -13.52
CA MET A 3 -0.92 -51.50 -12.94
C MET A 3 -1.28 -50.02 -12.79
N THR A 4 -2.08 -49.74 -11.77
CA THR A 4 -2.27 -48.39 -11.26
C THR A 4 -0.93 -47.91 -10.70
N MET A 5 -0.23 -47.08 -11.44
CA MET A 5 0.86 -46.27 -10.91
C MET A 5 0.55 -44.81 -11.22
N ILE A 6 -0.41 -44.26 -10.45
CA ILE A 6 -0.58 -42.82 -10.30
C ILE A 6 0.64 -42.37 -9.50
N LEU A 7 1.72 -42.03 -10.19
CA LEU A 7 2.80 -41.24 -9.62
C LEU A 7 2.26 -39.81 -9.53
N PHE A 8 1.94 -39.46 -8.29
CA PHE A 8 1.51 -38.12 -7.89
C PHE A 8 2.38 -37.07 -8.54
N ALA A 9 1.67 -36.20 -9.26
CA ALA A 9 2.01 -34.83 -9.58
C ALA A 9 3.15 -34.28 -8.72
N GLY A 10 4.27 -33.95 -9.38
CA GLY A 10 5.17 -32.94 -8.88
C GLY A 10 4.39 -31.64 -8.78
N PHE A 11 3.73 -31.43 -7.64
CA PHE A 11 3.21 -30.13 -7.24
C PHE A 11 4.42 -29.21 -7.14
N GLY A 12 4.50 -28.28 -8.08
CA GLY A 12 5.55 -27.28 -8.13
C GLY A 12 5.65 -26.59 -6.78
N LEU A 13 6.85 -26.59 -6.22
CA LEU A 13 7.24 -25.60 -5.24
C LEU A 13 7.19 -24.24 -5.96
N SER A 14 6.03 -23.58 -5.98
CA SER A 14 6.02 -22.14 -6.25
C SER A 14 6.75 -21.52 -5.06
N ALA A 15 8.05 -21.30 -5.24
CA ALA A 15 8.80 -20.46 -4.33
C ALA A 15 7.98 -19.19 -4.12
N CYS A 16 7.81 -18.81 -2.86
CA CYS A 16 7.19 -17.55 -2.48
C CYS A 16 8.11 -16.43 -2.99
N ALA A 17 8.02 -16.13 -4.29
CA ALA A 17 8.69 -15.00 -4.87
C ALA A 17 8.05 -13.78 -4.23
N PRO A 18 8.83 -12.87 -3.63
CA PRO A 18 8.25 -11.64 -3.10
C PRO A 18 7.53 -10.95 -4.26
N SER A 19 6.23 -10.69 -4.09
CA SER A 19 5.47 -9.91 -5.04
C SER A 19 6.20 -8.58 -5.26
N GLU A 20 6.29 -8.13 -6.52
CA GLU A 20 6.85 -6.81 -6.80
C GLU A 20 6.16 -5.77 -5.93
N PRO A 21 6.93 -4.87 -5.28
CA PRO A 21 6.37 -3.91 -4.36
C PRO A 21 5.38 -3.01 -5.09
N ARG A 22 4.16 -2.90 -4.56
CA ARG A 22 3.14 -1.98 -5.09
C ARG A 22 3.69 -0.55 -5.13
N SER A 23 3.33 0.19 -6.17
CA SER A 23 3.86 1.53 -6.40
C SER A 23 3.32 2.56 -5.39
N THR A 24 3.99 3.69 -5.27
CA THR A 24 3.48 4.86 -4.52
C THR A 24 2.08 5.28 -4.97
N GLN A 25 1.78 5.25 -6.27
CA GLN A 25 0.47 5.70 -6.78
C GLN A 25 -0.67 4.80 -6.29
N PHE A 26 -0.40 3.49 -6.14
CA PHE A 26 -1.36 2.57 -5.55
C PHE A 26 -1.68 2.98 -4.11
N PHE A 27 -0.67 3.26 -3.29
CA PHE A 27 -0.87 3.65 -1.90
C PHE A 27 -1.47 5.05 -1.73
N GLU A 28 -1.17 5.99 -2.62
CA GLU A 28 -1.84 7.30 -2.64
C GLU A 28 -3.35 7.17 -2.90
N ALA A 29 -3.76 6.21 -3.72
CA ALA A 29 -5.17 5.89 -3.97
C ALA A 29 -5.80 5.02 -2.85
N ASN A 30 -4.99 4.35 -2.04
CA ASN A 30 -5.41 3.40 -1.00
C ASN A 30 -4.72 3.73 0.35
N LEU A 31 -5.05 4.89 0.93
CA LEU A 31 -4.36 5.38 2.12
C LEU A 31 -4.52 4.50 3.36
N ASP A 32 -5.65 3.81 3.52
CA ASP A 32 -5.85 2.90 4.66
C ASP A 32 -4.93 1.68 4.55
N GLU A 33 -4.77 1.12 3.35
CA GLU A 33 -3.79 0.07 3.06
C GLU A 33 -2.37 0.57 3.31
N ALA A 34 -2.04 1.80 2.89
CA ALA A 34 -0.73 2.39 3.16
C ALA A 34 -0.41 2.46 4.66
N ARG A 35 -1.39 2.85 5.49
CA ARG A 35 -1.24 2.89 6.96
C ARG A 35 -1.01 1.49 7.55
N MET A 36 -1.74 0.49 7.07
CA MET A 36 -1.56 -0.90 7.52
C MET A 36 -0.17 -1.42 7.17
N ILE A 37 0.30 -1.18 5.95
CA ILE A 37 1.65 -1.57 5.52
C ILE A 37 2.72 -0.84 6.34
N VAL A 38 2.58 0.46 6.59
CA VAL A 38 3.52 1.21 7.46
C VAL A 38 3.54 0.63 8.88
N ALA A 39 2.40 0.25 9.45
CA ALA A 39 2.35 -0.40 10.75
C ALA A 39 3.12 -1.73 10.74
N GLY A 40 2.88 -2.56 9.72
CA GLY A 40 3.59 -3.83 9.54
C GLY A 40 5.10 -3.65 9.29
N CYS A 41 5.51 -2.56 8.64
CA CYS A 41 6.92 -2.22 8.48
C CYS A 41 7.58 -1.81 9.81
N ARG A 42 6.83 -1.18 10.71
CA ARG A 42 7.33 -0.76 12.04
C ARG A 42 7.44 -1.94 13.01
N ASP A 43 6.49 -2.87 12.98
CA ASP A 43 6.51 -4.06 13.84
C ASP A 43 7.34 -5.23 13.25
N GLY A 44 7.74 -5.11 11.98
CA GLY A 44 8.61 -6.05 11.29
C GLY A 44 7.89 -7.23 10.61
N SER A 45 6.56 -7.25 10.62
CA SER A 45 5.72 -8.24 9.93
C SER A 45 5.70 -8.05 8.40
N VAL A 46 5.89 -6.82 7.92
CA VAL A 46 6.08 -6.51 6.50
C VAL A 46 7.54 -6.13 6.26
N ARG A 47 8.15 -6.72 5.24
CA ARG A 47 9.53 -6.42 4.81
C ARG A 47 9.57 -6.29 3.30
N GLY A 48 10.33 -5.34 2.78
CA GLY A 48 10.54 -5.17 1.34
C GLY A 48 10.20 -3.78 0.84
N GLY A 49 10.16 -3.63 -0.48
CA GLY A 49 10.10 -2.33 -1.16
C GLY A 49 8.81 -1.54 -0.94
N GLU A 50 7.77 -2.15 -0.38
CA GLU A 50 6.50 -1.46 -0.13
C GLU A 50 6.58 -0.45 1.02
N CYS A 51 7.48 -0.65 1.98
CA CYS A 51 7.58 0.24 3.14
C CYS A 51 7.86 1.69 2.74
N ALA A 52 8.79 1.91 1.82
CA ALA A 52 9.11 3.26 1.34
C ALA A 52 7.96 3.89 0.56
N ASN A 53 7.28 3.10 -0.28
CA ASN A 53 6.18 3.58 -1.11
C ASN A 53 4.95 3.93 -0.27
N ALA A 54 4.61 3.09 0.71
CA ALA A 54 3.50 3.31 1.63
C ALA A 54 3.78 4.49 2.57
N ASP A 55 4.99 4.59 3.14
CA ASP A 55 5.37 5.70 4.02
C ASP A 55 5.30 7.05 3.30
N TYR A 56 5.81 7.12 2.07
CA TYR A 56 5.71 8.32 1.24
C TYR A 56 4.26 8.77 1.02
N ALA A 57 3.36 7.82 0.71
CA ALA A 57 1.94 8.13 0.51
C ALA A 57 1.28 8.69 1.79
N VAL A 58 1.56 8.09 2.95
CA VAL A 58 1.07 8.57 4.26
C VAL A 58 1.59 9.97 4.57
N GLN A 59 2.91 10.19 4.43
CA GLN A 59 3.54 11.48 4.69
C GLN A 59 2.99 12.60 3.79
N ARG A 60 2.71 12.28 2.53
CA ARG A 60 2.12 13.24 1.58
C ARG A 60 0.68 13.58 1.93
N ALA A 61 -0.12 12.59 2.36
CA ALA A 61 -1.48 12.83 2.85
C ALA A 61 -1.48 13.72 4.10
N GLU A 62 -0.65 13.40 5.10
CA GLU A 62 -0.52 14.21 6.31
C GLU A 62 -0.05 15.64 6.02
N SER A 63 0.91 15.79 5.11
CA SER A 63 1.41 17.10 4.70
C SER A 63 0.32 17.94 4.03
N ARG A 64 -0.54 17.32 3.22
CA ARG A 64 -1.70 17.98 2.63
C ARG A 64 -2.69 18.42 3.70
N GLU A 65 -3.03 17.55 4.66
CA GLU A 65 -3.95 17.91 5.75
C GLU A 65 -3.38 19.04 6.61
N ARG A 66 -2.09 18.99 6.98
CA ARG A 66 -1.43 20.08 7.71
C ARG A 66 -1.43 21.38 6.92
N SER A 67 -1.15 21.33 5.60
CA SER A 67 -1.14 22.52 4.76
C SER A 67 -2.49 23.25 4.71
N LYS A 68 -3.62 22.54 4.87
CA LYS A 68 -4.94 23.18 4.94
C LYS A 68 -5.08 24.10 6.15
N GLY A 69 -4.44 23.76 7.27
CA GLY A 69 -4.42 24.61 8.47
C GLY A 69 -3.60 25.89 8.29
N PHE A 70 -2.59 25.86 7.42
CA PHE A 70 -1.71 27.02 7.18
C PHE A 70 -2.16 27.90 6.01
N PHE A 71 -2.58 27.30 4.89
CA PHE A 71 -2.92 28.02 3.65
C PHE A 71 -4.43 28.07 3.38
N GLY A 72 -5.26 27.48 4.25
CA GLY A 72 -6.67 27.24 3.98
C GLY A 72 -6.88 26.05 3.03
N ASP A 73 -8.13 25.79 2.67
CA ASP A 73 -8.53 24.68 1.79
C ASP A 73 -8.23 24.92 0.31
N GLY A 74 -7.59 26.05 -0.03
CA GLY A 74 -7.28 26.44 -1.40
C GLY A 74 -8.51 26.72 -2.26
N LYS A 75 -9.70 26.82 -1.65
CA LYS A 75 -10.89 27.33 -2.34
C LYS A 75 -10.76 28.84 -2.49
N ALA A 76 -11.12 29.35 -3.66
CA ALA A 76 -11.30 30.78 -3.83
C ALA A 76 -12.36 31.25 -2.81
N TYR A 77 -12.10 32.38 -2.14
CA TYR A 77 -13.09 33.01 -1.26
C TYR A 77 -14.38 33.26 -2.05
N THR A 78 -15.44 32.57 -1.66
CA THR A 78 -16.82 32.88 -2.06
C THR A 78 -17.46 33.70 -0.94
N PRO A 79 -17.74 35.00 -1.16
CA PRO A 79 -18.46 35.80 -0.18
C PRO A 79 -19.85 35.19 0.08
N PRO A 80 -20.36 35.25 1.33
CA PRO A 80 -21.72 34.84 1.61
C PRO A 80 -22.71 35.76 0.89
N ASP A 81 -23.70 35.14 0.24
CA ASP A 81 -24.82 35.79 -0.40
C ASP A 81 -25.53 36.71 0.62
N LYS A 82 -25.71 37.98 0.28
CA LYS A 82 -26.38 38.97 1.15
C LYS A 82 -27.89 38.88 1.04
#